data_AF-A0A7J9HX54-F1
#
_entry.id   AF-A0A7J9HX54-F1
#
_cell.length_a   1.000
_cell.length_b   1.000
_cell.length_c   1.000
_cell.angle_alpha   90.00
_cell.angle_beta   90.00
_cell.angle_gamma   90.00
#
_symmetry.space_group_name_H-M   'P 1'
#
loop_
_entity.id
_entity.type
_entity.pdbx_description
1 polymer ?
#
loop_
_entity_poly.entity_id
_entity_poly.type
_entity_poly.pdbx_seq_one_letter_code
_entity_poly.pdbx_strand_id
1 'polypeptide(L)'
;METKGYTQDGTVDLRGRPVLASKTGKWKACAFLVGYEAFERMAFYGIASNLVNYLTAQLHEDTVSSVRNVNNWSGSVWITPIIGAYIADTYLGRFWTFTVSSLIYVVGMILLTTTVSMKSLRPTCTDGICNKASTLQIVFFYTSLYTIAIGAGGTKPNISTFGADQFDDFNPQEKELKVSFFNWWMFSSFLGALVATLALVYIQENLGWGLGYGIPTVGLLFSLFVFYLGTPIYRHKVKKTKSPARDLIQVPITAFRNRKLQLPNHPSQLHEHEPQQYINSGKRQVHYTPIFRCNGACKVMYIATNIVGPVVSNSVSL
;
A
#
# COMPACT_ATOMS: atom_id res chain seq x y z
N MET A 1 -2.88 -41.17 -7.53
CA MET A 1 -3.40 -40.45 -6.35
C MET A 1 -2.57 -39.17 -6.23
N GLU A 2 -2.95 -38.11 -6.96
CA GLU A 2 -2.21 -36.84 -6.93
C GLU A 2 -2.21 -36.31 -5.49
N THR A 3 -1.02 -36.21 -4.90
CA THR A 3 -0.81 -35.53 -3.61
C THR A 3 -1.51 -34.17 -3.70
N LYS A 4 -2.60 -34.01 -2.93
CA LYS A 4 -3.31 -32.73 -2.77
C LYS A 4 -2.33 -31.73 -2.15
N GLY A 5 -1.54 -31.08 -3.02
CA GLY A 5 -0.41 -30.24 -2.64
C GLY A 5 -0.90 -28.98 -1.95
N TYR A 6 -0.58 -28.85 -0.67
CA TYR A 6 -0.62 -27.58 0.03
C TYR A 6 0.47 -26.65 -0.53
N THR A 7 0.30 -25.35 -0.33
CA THR A 7 1.34 -24.37 -0.66
C THR A 7 2.60 -24.61 0.16
N GLN A 8 3.76 -24.42 -0.46
CA GLN A 8 5.08 -24.69 0.16
C GLN A 8 5.59 -23.49 0.94
N ASP A 9 5.04 -22.30 0.72
CA ASP A 9 5.43 -21.05 1.38
C ASP A 9 4.80 -20.84 2.78
N GLY A 10 3.98 -21.78 3.24
CA GLY A 10 3.30 -21.72 4.53
C GLY A 10 2.17 -20.70 4.58
N THR A 11 1.58 -20.36 3.44
CA THR A 11 0.36 -19.53 3.38
C THR A 11 -0.84 -20.25 4.01
N VAL A 12 -1.72 -19.45 4.61
CA VAL A 12 -2.92 -19.91 5.32
C VAL A 12 -4.17 -19.19 4.84
N ASP A 13 -5.33 -19.73 5.19
CA ASP A 13 -6.61 -19.03 5.07
C ASP A 13 -6.78 -18.04 6.24
N LEU A 14 -7.86 -17.24 6.22
CA LEU A 14 -8.17 -16.32 7.34
C LEU A 14 -8.39 -17.01 8.68
N ARG A 15 -8.66 -18.32 8.69
CA ARG A 15 -8.82 -19.13 9.91
C ARG A 15 -7.50 -19.75 10.37
N GLY A 16 -6.39 -19.45 9.70
CA GLY A 16 -5.07 -19.97 10.02
C GLY A 16 -4.82 -21.40 9.55
N ARG A 17 -5.67 -21.96 8.68
CA ARG A 17 -5.51 -23.32 8.14
C ARG A 17 -4.64 -23.31 6.88
N PRO A 18 -3.76 -24.31 6.68
CA PRO A 18 -2.99 -24.43 5.44
C PRO A 18 -3.90 -24.49 4.21
N VAL A 19 -3.52 -23.78 3.15
CA VAL A 19 -4.33 -23.69 1.92
C VAL A 19 -3.87 -24.65 0.84
N LEU A 20 -4.84 -25.15 0.08
CA LEU A 20 -4.57 -26.02 -1.07
C LEU A 20 -4.18 -25.18 -2.29
N ALA A 21 -3.01 -25.44 -2.87
CA ALA A 21 -2.47 -24.64 -3.97
C ALA A 21 -3.36 -24.65 -5.23
N SER A 22 -4.18 -25.68 -5.43
CA SER A 22 -5.09 -25.78 -6.57
C SER A 22 -6.37 -24.94 -6.43
N LYS A 23 -6.80 -24.60 -5.21
CA LYS A 23 -8.10 -23.95 -4.95
C LYS A 23 -8.01 -22.47 -4.59
N THR A 24 -6.88 -22.00 -4.10
CA THR A 24 -6.70 -20.63 -3.57
C THR A 24 -5.67 -19.84 -4.37
N GLY A 25 -5.71 -18.52 -4.24
CA GLY A 25 -4.74 -17.59 -4.82
C GLY A 25 -4.78 -17.51 -6.34
N LYS A 26 -3.61 -17.24 -6.93
CA LYS A 26 -3.39 -17.10 -8.38
C LYS A 26 -4.26 -15.98 -9.00
N TRP A 27 -4.39 -16.04 -10.32
CA TRP A 27 -5.14 -15.08 -11.12
C TRP A 27 -6.58 -14.83 -10.70
N LYS A 28 -7.30 -15.84 -10.19
CA LYS A 28 -8.68 -15.66 -9.72
C LYS A 28 -8.77 -14.65 -8.58
N ALA A 29 -7.87 -14.74 -7.62
CA ALA A 29 -7.81 -13.81 -6.51
C ALA A 29 -7.26 -12.45 -6.97
N CYS A 30 -6.18 -12.46 -7.76
CA CYS A 30 -5.53 -11.25 -8.25
C CYS A 30 -6.41 -10.37 -9.17
N ALA A 31 -7.33 -10.96 -9.93
CA ALA A 31 -8.23 -10.19 -10.80
C ALA A 31 -9.05 -9.15 -10.01
N PHE A 32 -9.50 -9.50 -8.80
CA PHE A 32 -10.23 -8.59 -7.93
C PHE A 32 -9.34 -7.43 -7.43
N LEU A 33 -8.07 -7.72 -7.12
CA LEU A 33 -7.10 -6.72 -6.70
C LEU A 33 -6.76 -5.74 -7.84
N VAL A 34 -6.58 -6.25 -9.06
CA VAL A 34 -6.32 -5.42 -10.26
C VAL A 34 -7.49 -4.49 -10.55
N GLY A 35 -8.73 -4.97 -10.40
CA GLY A 35 -9.93 -4.16 -10.54
C GLY A 35 -10.01 -3.04 -9.51
N TYR A 36 -9.77 -3.34 -8.23
CA TYR A 36 -9.69 -2.32 -7.18
C TYR A 36 -8.63 -1.26 -7.49
N GLU A 37 -7.43 -1.67 -7.93
CA GLU A 37 -6.36 -0.71 -8.25
C GLU A 37 -6.76 0.27 -9.36
N ALA A 38 -7.44 -0.20 -10.41
CA ALA A 38 -7.94 0.66 -11.47
C ALA A 38 -8.88 1.74 -10.91
N PHE A 39 -9.86 1.36 -10.09
CA PHE A 39 -10.81 2.31 -9.53
C PHE A 39 -10.19 3.24 -8.48
N GLU A 40 -9.27 2.75 -7.66
CA GLU A 40 -8.54 3.58 -6.69
C GLU A 40 -7.65 4.60 -7.40
N ARG A 41 -6.92 4.20 -8.45
CA ARG A 41 -6.16 5.13 -9.27
C ARG A 41 -7.04 6.13 -9.97
N MET A 42 -8.17 5.69 -10.50
CA MET A 42 -9.13 6.56 -11.14
C MET A 42 -9.68 7.61 -10.16
N ALA A 43 -10.04 7.21 -8.94
CA ALA A 43 -10.50 8.12 -7.90
C ALA A 43 -9.41 9.13 -7.48
N PHE A 44 -8.20 8.64 -7.20
CA PHE A 44 -7.09 9.48 -6.77
C PHE A 44 -6.72 10.53 -7.82
N TYR A 45 -6.49 10.10 -9.07
CA TYR A 45 -6.14 11.02 -10.15
C TYR A 45 -7.31 11.91 -10.53
N GLY A 46 -8.55 11.43 -10.48
CA GLY A 46 -9.73 12.23 -10.77
C GLY A 46 -9.93 13.37 -9.78
N ILE A 47 -9.51 13.20 -8.52
CA ILE A 47 -9.42 14.29 -7.55
C ILE A 47 -8.20 15.15 -7.87
N ALA A 48 -7.01 14.55 -7.86
CA ALA A 48 -5.75 15.29 -7.90
C ALA A 48 -5.58 16.17 -9.15
N SER A 49 -6.05 15.73 -10.32
CA SER A 49 -5.84 16.44 -11.58
C SER A 49 -6.68 17.72 -11.71
N ASN A 50 -7.81 17.81 -11.00
CA ASN A 50 -8.76 18.92 -11.16
C ASN A 50 -9.13 19.63 -9.85
N LEU A 51 -8.47 19.28 -8.74
CA LEU A 51 -8.79 19.82 -7.43
C LEU A 51 -8.54 21.33 -7.33
N VAL A 52 -7.48 21.84 -7.98
CA VAL A 52 -7.21 23.30 -8.00
C VAL A 52 -8.38 24.05 -8.63
N ASN A 53 -8.88 23.57 -9.78
CA ASN A 53 -10.02 24.17 -10.45
C ASN A 53 -11.30 24.09 -9.60
N TYR A 54 -11.49 23.01 -8.84
CA TYR A 54 -12.60 22.93 -7.90
C TYR A 54 -12.49 24.00 -6.80
N LEU A 55 -11.31 24.15 -6.19
CA LEU A 55 -11.09 25.11 -5.11
C LEU A 55 -11.26 26.56 -5.59
N THR A 56 -10.75 26.89 -6.77
CA THR A 56 -10.86 28.25 -7.33
C THR A 56 -12.26 28.55 -7.86
N ALA A 57 -12.86 27.65 -8.64
CA ALA A 57 -14.13 27.91 -9.32
C ALA A 57 -15.36 27.64 -8.45
N GLN A 58 -15.30 26.68 -7.52
CA GLN A 58 -16.46 26.31 -6.69
C GLN A 58 -16.33 26.86 -5.27
N LEU A 59 -15.15 26.78 -4.64
CA LEU A 59 -14.97 27.32 -3.28
C LEU A 59 -14.58 28.80 -3.26
N HIS A 60 -14.26 29.38 -4.41
CA HIS A 60 -13.78 30.76 -4.56
C HIS A 60 -12.56 31.04 -3.67
N GLU A 61 -11.65 30.06 -3.59
CA GLU A 61 -10.35 30.23 -2.98
C GLU A 61 -9.37 30.90 -3.96
N ASP A 62 -8.44 31.68 -3.42
CA ASP A 62 -7.35 32.24 -4.22
C ASP A 62 -6.48 31.14 -4.85
N THR A 63 -5.99 31.37 -6.06
CA THR A 63 -5.20 30.39 -6.82
C THR A 63 -3.93 29.95 -6.08
N VAL A 64 -3.23 30.88 -5.42
CA VAL A 64 -1.98 30.56 -4.69
C VAL A 64 -2.29 29.68 -3.48
N SER A 65 -3.34 30.02 -2.74
CA SER A 65 -3.77 29.21 -1.59
C SER A 65 -4.29 27.83 -2.03
N SER A 66 -5.04 27.76 -3.12
CA SER A 66 -5.55 26.52 -3.71
C SER A 66 -4.40 25.57 -4.07
N VAL A 67 -3.41 26.04 -4.83
CA VAL A 67 -2.24 25.24 -5.22
C VAL A 67 -1.48 24.74 -3.98
N ARG A 68 -1.28 25.60 -2.97
CA ARG A 68 -0.64 25.19 -1.70
C ARG A 68 -1.42 24.10 -0.99
N ASN A 69 -2.74 24.23 -0.89
CA ASN A 69 -3.59 23.25 -0.21
C ASN A 69 -3.62 21.90 -0.94
N VAL A 70 -3.66 21.92 -2.27
CA VAL A 70 -3.56 20.70 -3.09
C VAL A 70 -2.21 20.02 -2.90
N ASN A 71 -1.11 20.77 -2.89
CA ASN A 71 0.22 20.22 -2.64
C ASN A 71 0.35 19.62 -1.23
N ASN A 72 -0.22 20.28 -0.21
CA ASN A 72 -0.24 19.76 1.16
C ASN A 72 -1.04 18.46 1.27
N TRP A 73 -2.21 18.40 0.64
CA TRP A 73 -3.03 17.19 0.59
C TRP A 73 -2.30 16.06 -0.15
N SER A 74 -1.75 16.33 -1.34
CA SER A 74 -0.97 15.36 -2.12
C SER A 74 0.22 14.83 -1.32
N GLY A 75 1.01 15.72 -0.69
CA GLY A 75 2.11 15.35 0.18
C GLY A 75 1.66 14.45 1.35
N SER A 76 0.50 14.74 1.93
CA SER A 76 -0.08 13.90 2.98
C SER A 76 -0.40 12.48 2.48
N VAL A 77 -1.00 12.35 1.29
CA VAL A 77 -1.30 11.05 0.65
C VAL A 77 -0.04 10.22 0.40
N TRP A 78 1.11 10.86 0.16
CA TRP A 78 2.38 10.17 -0.05
C TRP A 78 3.14 9.83 1.24
N ILE A 79 2.84 10.51 2.36
CA ILE A 79 3.45 10.25 3.68
C ILE A 79 2.67 9.19 4.46
N THR A 80 1.32 9.22 4.40
CA THR A 80 0.48 8.25 5.15
C THR A 80 0.79 6.77 4.85
N PRO A 81 1.27 6.35 3.66
CA PRO A 81 1.71 4.98 3.40
C PRO A 81 2.79 4.45 4.31
N ILE A 82 3.67 5.32 4.80
CA ILE A 82 4.74 4.93 5.73
C ILE A 82 4.12 4.41 7.04
N ILE A 83 3.11 5.13 7.53
CA ILE A 83 2.36 4.76 8.75
C ILE A 83 1.53 3.50 8.49
N GLY A 84 0.85 3.43 7.34
CA GLY A 84 0.03 2.27 6.97
C GLY A 84 0.85 0.98 6.83
N ALA A 85 2.04 1.05 6.23
CA ALA A 85 2.96 -0.08 6.13
C ALA A 85 3.44 -0.53 7.51
N TYR A 86 3.84 0.42 8.37
CA TYR A 86 4.23 0.12 9.75
C TYR A 86 3.12 -0.63 10.50
N ILE A 87 1.88 -0.15 10.44
CA ILE A 87 0.72 -0.79 11.12
C ILE A 87 0.46 -2.21 10.58
N ALA A 88 0.56 -2.41 9.27
CA ALA A 88 0.38 -3.72 8.66
C ALA A 88 1.42 -4.73 9.11
N ASP A 89 2.70 -4.34 9.05
CA ASP A 89 3.81 -5.24 9.33
C ASP A 89 3.94 -5.55 10.83
N THR A 90 3.54 -4.63 11.71
CA THR A 90 3.64 -4.80 13.17
C THR A 90 2.37 -5.36 13.81
N TYR A 91 1.20 -4.74 13.61
CA TYR A 91 0.01 -5.03 14.42
C TYR A 91 -1.06 -5.84 13.68
N LEU A 92 -1.64 -5.30 12.61
CA LEU A 92 -2.89 -5.81 12.04
C LEU A 92 -2.70 -6.85 10.92
N GLY A 93 -1.63 -6.71 10.13
CA GLY A 93 -1.39 -7.54 8.95
C GLY A 93 -1.94 -6.91 7.68
N ARG A 94 -1.40 -7.31 6.53
CA ARG A 94 -1.68 -6.68 5.24
C ARG A 94 -3.17 -6.63 4.91
N PHE A 95 -3.88 -7.76 5.09
CA PHE A 95 -5.31 -7.87 4.79
C PHE A 95 -6.18 -6.98 5.70
N TRP A 96 -5.96 -7.01 7.02
CA TRP A 96 -6.76 -6.21 7.95
C TRP A 96 -6.46 -4.71 7.86
N THR A 97 -5.18 -4.34 7.70
CA THR A 97 -4.82 -2.92 7.45
C THR A 97 -5.44 -2.41 6.16
N PHE A 98 -5.37 -3.20 5.09
CA PHE A 98 -6.06 -2.86 3.83
C PHE A 98 -7.57 -2.72 4.04
N THR A 99 -8.20 -3.65 4.76
CA THR A 99 -9.64 -3.65 5.03
C THR A 99 -10.09 -2.39 5.74
N VAL A 100 -9.47 -2.07 6.89
CA VAL A 100 -9.81 -0.87 7.66
C VAL A 100 -9.56 0.40 6.84
N SER A 101 -8.44 0.46 6.13
CA SER A 101 -8.03 1.67 5.39
C SER A 101 -8.85 1.90 4.13
N SER A 102 -9.27 0.84 3.44
CA SER A 102 -10.17 0.93 2.29
C SER A 102 -11.57 1.37 2.68
N LEU A 103 -12.07 0.96 3.85
CA LEU A 103 -13.34 1.46 4.39
C LEU A 103 -13.23 2.96 4.73
N ILE A 104 -12.12 3.39 5.35
CA ILE A 104 -11.86 4.82 5.60
C ILE A 104 -11.79 5.60 4.28
N TYR A 105 -11.10 5.05 3.26
CA TYR A 105 -11.01 5.67 1.94
C TYR A 105 -12.40 5.86 1.32
N VAL A 106 -13.24 4.83 1.33
CA VAL A 106 -14.62 4.90 0.82
C VAL A 106 -15.45 5.92 1.57
N VAL A 107 -15.36 5.97 2.91
CA VAL A 107 -16.04 7.00 3.70
C VAL A 107 -15.59 8.38 3.25
N GLY A 108 -14.29 8.60 3.06
CA GLY A 108 -13.76 9.85 2.52
C GLY A 108 -14.33 10.20 1.13
N MET A 109 -14.42 9.23 0.22
CA MET A 109 -14.99 9.40 -1.12
C MET A 109 -16.50 9.71 -1.09
N ILE A 110 -17.26 9.05 -0.22
CA ILE A 110 -18.69 9.32 -0.03
C ILE A 110 -18.88 10.72 0.55
N LEU A 111 -18.09 11.10 1.56
CA LEU A 111 -18.14 12.44 2.15
C LEU A 111 -17.81 13.51 1.11
N LEU A 112 -16.78 13.30 0.30
CA LEU A 112 -16.40 14.22 -0.78
C LEU A 112 -17.53 14.34 -1.81
N THR A 113 -18.04 13.21 -2.29
CA THR A 113 -19.14 13.15 -3.26
C THR A 113 -20.40 13.82 -2.74
N THR A 114 -20.71 13.64 -1.45
CA THR A 114 -21.88 14.26 -0.78
C THR A 114 -21.68 15.76 -0.64
N THR A 115 -20.50 16.20 -0.18
CA THR A 115 -20.14 17.61 -0.02
C THR A 115 -20.28 18.35 -1.34
N VAL A 116 -19.85 17.73 -2.44
CA VAL A 116 -20.05 18.34 -3.74
C VAL A 116 -21.53 18.19 -4.16
N SER A 117 -22.19 17.05 -4.03
CA SER A 117 -23.53 16.88 -4.63
C SER A 117 -24.65 17.67 -3.95
N MET A 118 -24.54 17.96 -2.65
CA MET A 118 -25.59 18.66 -1.89
C MET A 118 -25.51 20.18 -2.03
N LYS A 119 -26.61 20.81 -2.48
CA LYS A 119 -26.73 22.28 -2.59
C LYS A 119 -26.48 23.01 -1.27
N SER A 120 -26.81 22.41 -0.12
CA SER A 120 -26.57 23.00 1.21
C SER A 120 -25.08 23.07 1.59
N LEU A 121 -24.24 22.23 0.98
CA LEU A 121 -22.81 22.12 1.30
C LEU A 121 -21.91 22.81 0.26
N ARG A 122 -22.52 23.44 -0.76
CA ARG A 122 -21.84 24.31 -1.73
C ARG A 122 -22.21 25.77 -1.50
N PRO A 123 -21.31 26.72 -1.80
CA PRO A 123 -21.67 28.13 -1.83
C PRO A 123 -22.78 28.34 -2.87
N THR A 124 -23.83 29.05 -2.47
CA THR A 124 -24.93 29.42 -3.33
C THR A 124 -24.60 30.74 -4.02
N CYS A 125 -24.84 30.78 -5.33
CA CYS A 125 -24.76 32.01 -6.11
C CYS A 125 -26.18 32.55 -6.27
N THR A 126 -26.43 33.74 -5.74
CA THR A 126 -27.66 34.51 -5.97
C THR A 126 -27.31 35.66 -6.91
N ASP A 127 -28.04 35.79 -8.02
CA ASP A 127 -27.93 36.91 -8.96
C ASP A 127 -26.51 37.15 -9.53
N GLY A 128 -25.78 36.08 -9.82
CA GLY A 128 -24.44 36.15 -10.43
C GLY A 128 -23.31 36.52 -9.47
N ILE A 129 -23.61 36.80 -8.20
CA ILE A 129 -22.61 37.04 -7.15
C ILE A 129 -22.48 35.77 -6.31
N CYS A 130 -21.35 35.09 -6.47
CA CYS A 130 -21.03 33.91 -5.67
C CYS A 130 -20.21 34.33 -4.46
N ASN A 131 -20.75 34.10 -3.25
CA ASN A 131 -20.00 34.30 -2.03
C ASN A 131 -18.96 33.19 -1.84
N LYS A 132 -17.86 33.53 -1.18
CA LYS A 132 -16.85 32.55 -0.76
C LYS A 132 -17.51 31.46 0.09
N ALA A 133 -17.02 30.22 -0.05
CA ALA A 133 -17.53 29.10 0.72
C ALA A 133 -17.52 29.38 2.23
N SER A 134 -18.60 28.98 2.92
CA SER A 134 -18.69 29.10 4.38
C SER A 134 -17.59 28.26 5.05
N THR A 135 -17.11 28.70 6.21
CA THR A 135 -16.13 27.95 7.03
C THR A 135 -16.56 26.50 7.24
N LEU A 136 -17.85 26.25 7.46
CA LEU A 136 -18.36 24.90 7.65
C LEU A 136 -18.19 24.03 6.40
N GLN A 137 -18.48 24.59 5.21
CA GLN A 137 -18.35 23.90 3.92
C GLN A 137 -16.88 23.56 3.63
N ILE A 138 -15.98 24.52 3.91
CA ILE A 138 -14.53 24.33 3.79
C ILE A 138 -14.05 23.20 4.71
N VAL A 139 -14.46 23.22 5.98
CA VAL A 139 -14.07 22.19 6.97
C VAL A 139 -14.56 20.81 6.55
N PHE A 140 -15.82 20.66 6.12
CA PHE A 140 -16.33 19.38 5.63
C PHE A 140 -15.56 18.88 4.39
N PHE A 141 -15.29 19.78 3.44
CA PHE A 141 -14.55 19.45 2.24
C PHE A 141 -13.13 18.95 2.55
N TYR A 142 -12.35 19.71 3.33
CA TYR A 142 -11.01 19.27 3.71
C TYR A 142 -11.01 18.03 4.60
N THR A 143 -11.99 17.88 5.50
CA THR A 143 -12.15 16.65 6.28
C THR A 143 -12.32 15.44 5.37
N SER A 144 -13.12 15.56 4.31
CA SER A 144 -13.27 14.48 3.33
C SER A 144 -11.96 14.17 2.60
N LEU A 145 -11.22 15.18 2.15
CA LEU A 145 -9.92 15.00 1.48
C LEU A 145 -8.87 14.34 2.37
N TYR A 146 -8.74 14.78 3.62
CA TYR A 146 -7.78 14.21 4.56
C TYR A 146 -8.20 12.81 5.05
N THR A 147 -9.50 12.52 5.10
CA THR A 147 -10.00 11.16 5.33
C THR A 147 -9.58 10.22 4.19
N ILE A 148 -9.67 10.67 2.93
CA ILE A 148 -9.16 9.94 1.77
C ILE A 148 -7.65 9.73 1.90
N ALA A 149 -6.89 10.74 2.32
CA ALA A 149 -5.43 10.63 2.50
C ALA A 149 -5.04 9.60 3.57
N ILE A 150 -5.78 9.53 4.68
CA ILE A 150 -5.59 8.51 5.72
C ILE A 150 -5.91 7.12 5.17
N GLY A 151 -7.05 6.96 4.48
CA GLY A 151 -7.43 5.70 3.86
C GLY A 151 -6.41 5.22 2.81
N ALA A 152 -5.87 6.14 2.01
CA ALA A 152 -4.86 5.85 0.99
C ALA A 152 -3.56 5.31 1.61
N GLY A 153 -3.23 5.76 2.82
CA GLY A 153 -2.05 5.34 3.55
C GLY A 153 -2.02 3.84 3.83
N GLY A 154 -3.12 3.25 4.25
CA GLY A 154 -3.14 1.81 4.50
C GLY A 154 -3.49 0.96 3.28
N THR A 155 -4.06 1.51 2.21
CA THR A 155 -4.38 0.73 1.01
C THR A 155 -3.15 0.55 0.11
N LYS A 156 -2.49 1.65 -0.25
CA LYS A 156 -1.38 1.68 -1.24
C LYS A 156 -0.23 0.69 -0.95
N PRO A 157 0.35 0.63 0.27
CA PRO A 157 1.49 -0.27 0.53
C PRO A 157 1.07 -1.74 0.68
N ASN A 158 -0.22 -2.00 0.96
CA ASN A 158 -0.67 -3.32 1.36
C ASN A 158 -1.30 -4.12 0.22
N ILE A 159 -1.94 -3.49 -0.76
CA ILE A 159 -2.66 -4.26 -1.78
C ILE A 159 -1.75 -4.95 -2.80
N SER A 160 -0.66 -4.30 -3.22
CA SER A 160 0.32 -4.90 -4.15
C SER A 160 1.09 -6.04 -3.48
N THR A 161 1.46 -5.87 -2.21
CA THR A 161 2.12 -6.90 -1.40
C THR A 161 1.17 -8.05 -1.08
N PHE A 162 -0.11 -7.76 -0.81
CA PHE A 162 -1.14 -8.78 -0.66
C PHE A 162 -1.40 -9.56 -1.96
N GLY A 163 -1.35 -8.90 -3.12
CA GLY A 163 -1.42 -9.55 -4.43
C GLY A 163 -0.22 -10.45 -4.69
N ALA A 164 0.97 -10.03 -4.29
CA ALA A 164 2.18 -10.86 -4.36
C ALA A 164 2.11 -12.11 -3.47
N ASP A 165 1.34 -12.06 -2.38
CA ASP A 165 1.12 -13.19 -1.46
C ASP A 165 0.15 -14.26 -2.04
N GLN A 166 -0.52 -13.96 -3.16
CA GLN A 166 -1.43 -14.91 -3.80
C GLN A 166 -0.71 -15.99 -4.63
N PHE A 167 0.61 -15.90 -4.74
CA PHE A 167 1.47 -16.81 -5.50
C PHE A 167 2.52 -17.45 -4.59
N ASP A 168 2.70 -18.76 -4.74
CA ASP A 168 3.72 -19.55 -4.04
C ASP A 168 5.09 -19.30 -4.67
N ASP A 169 6.01 -18.73 -3.90
CA ASP A 169 7.35 -18.37 -4.37
C ASP A 169 8.25 -19.60 -4.66
N PHE A 170 7.90 -20.78 -4.13
CA PHE A 170 8.64 -22.04 -4.36
C PHE A 170 8.14 -22.81 -5.59
N ASN A 171 7.01 -22.42 -6.17
CA ASN A 171 6.50 -23.00 -7.41
C ASN A 171 6.96 -22.16 -8.62
N PRO A 172 7.79 -22.72 -9.53
CA PRO A 172 8.29 -21.98 -10.70
C PRO A 172 7.19 -21.40 -11.58
N GLN A 173 6.09 -22.13 -11.77
CA GLN A 173 4.96 -21.67 -12.58
C GLN A 173 4.22 -20.50 -11.92
N GLU A 174 3.97 -20.57 -10.61
CA GLU A 174 3.30 -19.46 -9.90
C GLU A 174 4.18 -18.21 -9.84
N LYS A 175 5.51 -18.37 -9.84
CA LYS A 175 6.47 -17.25 -9.92
C LYS A 175 6.39 -16.50 -11.25
N GLU A 176 6.21 -17.20 -12.38
CA GLU A 176 5.98 -16.55 -13.68
C GLU A 176 4.62 -15.83 -13.71
N LEU A 177 3.58 -16.45 -13.16
CA LEU A 177 2.25 -15.82 -13.07
C LEU A 177 2.29 -14.55 -12.20
N LYS A 178 3.10 -14.54 -11.13
CA LYS A 178 3.31 -13.36 -10.27
C LYS A 178 3.90 -12.19 -11.05
N VAL A 179 4.86 -12.43 -11.95
CA VAL A 179 5.42 -11.38 -12.82
C VAL A 179 4.35 -10.85 -13.76
N SER A 180 3.57 -11.74 -14.39
CA SER A 180 2.45 -11.34 -15.25
C SER A 180 1.39 -10.53 -14.50
N PHE A 181 1.10 -10.88 -13.23
CA PHE A 181 0.23 -10.10 -12.36
C PHE A 181 0.72 -8.67 -12.19
N PHE A 182 2.00 -8.45 -11.92
CA PHE A 182 2.55 -7.10 -11.78
C PHE A 182 2.50 -6.30 -13.08
N ASN A 183 2.64 -6.94 -14.25
CA ASN A 183 2.45 -6.28 -15.54
C ASN A 183 1.01 -5.77 -15.69
N TRP A 184 0.02 -6.62 -15.41
CA TRP A 184 -1.40 -6.25 -15.48
C TRP A 184 -1.80 -5.24 -14.39
N TRP A 185 -1.21 -5.34 -13.21
CA TRP A 185 -1.37 -4.36 -12.14
C TRP A 185 -0.96 -2.96 -12.60
N MET A 186 0.24 -2.84 -13.18
CA MET A 186 0.74 -1.56 -13.70
C MET A 186 -0.12 -1.05 -14.86
N PHE A 187 -0.49 -1.92 -15.79
CA PHE A 187 -1.39 -1.56 -16.90
C PHE A 187 -2.73 -1.02 -16.40
N SER A 188 -3.38 -1.73 -15.46
CA SER A 188 -4.65 -1.32 -14.85
C SER A 188 -4.53 0.01 -14.11
N SER A 189 -3.43 0.21 -13.37
CA SER A 189 -3.15 1.47 -12.67
C SER A 189 -3.05 2.65 -13.65
N PHE A 190 -2.31 2.49 -14.74
CA PHE A 190 -2.19 3.54 -15.76
C PHE A 190 -3.49 3.77 -16.52
N LEU A 191 -4.24 2.72 -16.82
CA LEU A 191 -5.55 2.84 -17.46
C LEU A 191 -6.52 3.62 -16.57
N GLY A 192 -6.57 3.33 -15.27
CA GLY A 192 -7.39 4.09 -14.31
C GLY A 192 -7.00 5.57 -14.26
N ALA A 193 -5.69 5.87 -14.24
CA ALA A 193 -5.19 7.25 -14.30
C ALA A 193 -5.57 7.96 -15.61
N LEU A 194 -5.44 7.28 -16.75
CA LEU A 194 -5.80 7.81 -18.07
C LEU A 194 -7.29 8.14 -18.16
N VAL A 195 -8.16 7.22 -17.71
CA VAL A 195 -9.61 7.44 -17.68
C VAL A 195 -9.96 8.59 -16.76
N ALA A 196 -9.28 8.73 -15.63
CA ALA A 196 -9.49 9.86 -14.73
C ALA A 196 -9.16 11.21 -15.39
N THR A 197 -7.98 11.33 -16.01
CA THR A 197 -7.54 12.61 -16.57
C THR A 197 -8.24 12.99 -17.87
N LEU A 198 -8.65 12.02 -18.69
CA LEU A 198 -9.35 12.28 -19.96
C LEU A 198 -10.87 12.36 -19.79
N ALA A 199 -11.47 11.36 -19.14
CA ALA A 199 -12.92 11.24 -19.07
C ALA A 199 -13.49 11.90 -17.80
N LEU A 200 -12.95 11.63 -16.61
CA LEU A 200 -13.52 12.20 -15.38
C LEU A 200 -13.35 13.71 -15.29
N VAL A 201 -12.20 14.27 -15.70
CA VAL A 201 -12.01 15.73 -15.75
C VAL A 201 -13.07 16.38 -16.66
N TYR A 202 -13.29 15.81 -17.85
CA TYR A 202 -14.33 16.28 -18.75
C TYR A 202 -15.73 16.25 -18.09
N ILE A 203 -16.08 15.14 -17.41
CA ILE A 203 -17.35 15.00 -16.70
C ILE A 203 -17.47 16.03 -15.58
N GLN A 204 -16.41 16.26 -14.81
CA GLN A 204 -16.41 17.23 -13.71
C GLN A 204 -16.70 18.65 -14.18
N GLU A 205 -16.06 19.08 -15.27
CA GLU A 205 -16.17 20.44 -15.79
C GLU A 205 -17.45 20.66 -16.61
N ASN A 206 -17.91 19.66 -17.37
CA ASN A 206 -19.02 19.84 -18.32
C ASN A 206 -20.35 19.27 -17.84
N LEU A 207 -20.34 18.17 -17.07
CA LEU A 207 -21.56 17.49 -16.59
C LEU A 207 -21.80 17.68 -15.09
N GLY A 208 -20.76 18.02 -14.34
CA GLY A 208 -20.81 18.42 -12.95
C GLY A 208 -20.00 17.54 -12.01
N TRP A 209 -19.47 18.20 -10.97
CA TRP A 209 -18.60 17.59 -9.95
C TRP A 209 -19.24 16.43 -9.17
N GLY A 210 -20.56 16.43 -9.02
CA GLY A 210 -21.28 15.32 -8.34
C GLY A 210 -21.13 14.00 -9.09
N LEU A 211 -21.31 14.02 -10.42
CA LEU A 211 -21.07 12.86 -11.27
C LEU A 211 -19.57 12.52 -11.34
N GLY A 212 -18.73 13.55 -11.46
CA GLY A 212 -17.29 13.42 -11.55
C GLY A 212 -16.63 12.70 -10.37
N TYR A 213 -17.12 12.89 -9.14
CA TYR A 213 -16.66 12.14 -7.96
C TYR A 213 -17.56 10.94 -7.63
N GLY A 214 -18.83 10.95 -8.04
CA GLY A 214 -19.76 9.83 -7.82
C GLY A 214 -19.40 8.57 -8.60
N ILE A 215 -19.01 8.69 -9.87
CA ILE A 215 -18.60 7.55 -10.71
C ILE A 215 -17.44 6.74 -10.06
N PRO A 216 -16.28 7.36 -9.72
CA PRO A 216 -15.21 6.61 -9.07
C PRO A 216 -15.60 6.11 -7.67
N THR A 217 -16.49 6.81 -6.95
CA THR A 217 -16.99 6.34 -5.63
C THR A 217 -17.79 5.05 -5.75
N VAL A 218 -18.71 4.96 -6.72
CA VAL A 218 -19.49 3.74 -6.97
C VAL A 218 -18.59 2.61 -7.47
N GLY A 219 -17.63 2.92 -8.35
CA GLY A 219 -16.63 1.94 -8.81
C GLY A 219 -15.77 1.38 -7.67
N LEU A 220 -15.36 2.23 -6.73
CA LEU A 220 -14.64 1.81 -5.53
C LEU A 220 -15.48 0.92 -4.61
N LEU A 221 -16.74 1.28 -4.37
CA LEU A 221 -17.67 0.46 -3.59
C LEU A 221 -17.87 -0.92 -4.23
N PHE A 222 -18.09 -0.96 -5.54
CA PHE A 222 -18.26 -2.21 -6.28
C PHE A 222 -17.00 -3.08 -6.25
N SER A 223 -15.83 -2.49 -6.51
CA SER A 223 -14.56 -3.23 -6.48
C SER A 223 -14.22 -3.77 -5.10
N LEU A 224 -14.52 -3.03 -4.03
CA LEU A 224 -14.36 -3.53 -2.66
C LEU A 224 -15.35 -4.64 -2.33
N PHE A 225 -16.61 -4.52 -2.78
CA PHE A 225 -17.58 -5.59 -2.62
C PHE A 225 -17.08 -6.89 -3.28
N VAL A 226 -16.58 -6.81 -4.51
CA VAL A 226 -15.99 -7.95 -5.22
C VAL A 226 -14.72 -8.47 -4.52
N PHE A 227 -13.87 -7.58 -4.02
CA PHE A 227 -12.70 -7.95 -3.21
C PHE A 227 -13.11 -8.78 -1.98
N TYR A 228 -14.11 -8.31 -1.22
CA TYR A 228 -14.56 -9.03 -0.02
C TYR A 228 -15.31 -10.33 -0.35
N LEU A 229 -15.98 -10.44 -1.49
CA LEU A 229 -16.50 -11.73 -1.96
C LEU A 229 -15.39 -12.74 -2.27
N GLY A 230 -14.23 -12.25 -2.74
CA GLY A 230 -13.04 -13.06 -3.01
C GLY A 230 -12.33 -13.60 -1.76
N THR A 231 -12.71 -13.13 -0.57
CA THR A 231 -12.10 -13.47 0.73
C THR A 231 -11.78 -14.96 0.94
N PRO A 232 -12.67 -15.93 0.62
CA PRO A 232 -12.39 -17.35 0.83
C PRO A 232 -11.29 -17.93 -0.07
N ILE A 233 -10.92 -17.22 -1.14
CA ILE A 233 -9.95 -17.64 -2.15
C ILE A 233 -8.56 -17.08 -1.83
N TYR A 234 -8.47 -16.05 -1.00
CA TYR A 234 -7.20 -15.40 -0.70
C TYR A 234 -6.27 -16.26 0.15
N ARG A 235 -4.97 -16.14 -0.15
CA ARG A 235 -3.87 -16.67 0.62
C ARG A 235 -3.30 -15.59 1.52
N HIS A 236 -2.99 -15.95 2.76
CA HIS A 236 -2.44 -15.03 3.75
C HIS A 236 -1.08 -15.54 4.22
N LYS A 237 -0.05 -14.71 4.14
CA LYS A 237 1.25 -15.03 4.75
C LYS A 237 1.18 -14.81 6.26
N VAL A 238 1.55 -15.83 7.02
CA VAL A 238 1.62 -15.76 8.48
C VAL A 238 2.71 -14.79 8.88
N LYS A 239 2.42 -13.93 9.86
CA LYS A 239 3.42 -13.04 10.45
C LYS A 239 4.44 -13.87 11.22
N LYS A 240 5.69 -13.89 10.75
CA LYS A 240 6.79 -14.60 11.42
C LYS A 240 7.72 -13.67 12.22
N THR A 241 7.67 -12.36 11.97
CA THR A 241 8.54 -11.37 12.61
C THR A 241 7.76 -10.57 13.65
N LYS A 242 8.23 -10.53 14.90
CA LYS A 242 7.57 -9.80 16.00
C LYS A 242 7.69 -8.28 15.91
N SER A 243 8.72 -7.74 15.22
CA SER A 243 8.88 -6.28 15.05
C SER A 243 9.75 -5.89 13.84
N PRO A 244 9.23 -5.95 12.60
CA PRO A 244 9.98 -5.59 11.38
C PRO A 244 10.56 -4.17 11.38
N ALA A 245 9.84 -3.23 11.98
CA ALA A 245 10.28 -1.84 12.09
C ALA A 245 11.48 -1.66 13.03
N ARG A 246 11.56 -2.49 14.09
CA ARG A 246 12.73 -2.50 14.97
C ARG A 246 13.95 -2.99 14.20
N ASP A 247 13.81 -4.02 13.39
CA ASP A 247 14.92 -4.53 12.57
C ASP A 247 15.39 -3.45 11.58
N LEU A 248 14.46 -2.75 10.92
CA LEU A 248 14.77 -1.63 10.01
C LEU A 248 15.51 -0.46 10.68
N ILE A 249 15.19 -0.14 11.94
CA ILE A 249 15.82 0.95 12.70
C ILE A 249 17.14 0.48 13.35
N GLN A 250 17.19 -0.76 13.83
CA GLN A 250 18.34 -1.33 14.50
C GLN A 250 19.51 -1.50 13.54
N VAL A 251 19.25 -1.83 12.28
CA VAL A 251 20.27 -2.01 11.24
C VAL A 251 21.15 -0.76 11.05
N PRO A 252 20.63 0.44 10.75
CA PRO A 252 21.45 1.65 10.60
C PRO A 252 22.10 2.09 11.92
N ILE A 253 21.43 1.91 13.07
CA ILE A 253 22.03 2.23 14.39
C ILE A 253 23.23 1.33 14.67
N THR A 254 23.07 0.02 14.46
CA THR A 254 24.15 -0.97 14.67
C THR A 254 25.28 -0.74 13.67
N ALA A 255 24.95 -0.39 12.43
CA ALA A 255 25.91 0.00 11.41
C ALA A 255 26.73 1.23 11.80
N PHE A 256 26.08 2.27 12.29
CA PHE A 256 26.76 3.46 12.75
C PHE A 256 27.65 3.19 13.98
N ARG A 257 27.17 2.39 14.93
CA ARG A 257 27.90 2.01 16.15
C ARG A 257 29.17 1.19 15.83
N ASN A 258 29.09 0.30 14.84
CA ASN A 258 30.16 -0.61 14.48
C ASN A 258 31.04 -0.10 13.32
N ARG A 259 30.90 1.17 12.91
CA ARG A 259 31.65 1.76 11.78
C ARG A 259 33.18 1.72 11.92
N LYS A 260 33.69 1.47 13.13
CA LYS A 260 35.13 1.41 13.46
C LYS A 260 35.70 -0.02 13.45
N LEU A 261 34.87 -1.05 13.27
CA LEU A 261 35.33 -2.43 13.25
C LEU A 261 36.01 -2.75 11.91
N GLN A 262 37.11 -3.52 11.96
CA GLN A 262 37.73 -4.04 10.75
C GLN A 262 36.85 -5.13 10.14
N LEU A 263 36.66 -5.05 8.83
CA LEU A 263 35.74 -5.90 8.09
C LEU A 263 36.48 -7.16 7.60
N PRO A 264 35.89 -8.35 7.70
CA PRO A 264 36.45 -9.57 7.12
C PRO A 264 36.64 -9.44 5.60
N ASN A 265 37.78 -9.96 5.12
CA ASN A 265 38.17 -9.90 3.71
C ASN A 265 37.41 -10.90 2.83
N HIS A 266 36.94 -12.02 3.40
CA HIS A 266 36.25 -13.08 2.67
C HIS A 266 34.74 -13.17 3.03
N PRO A 267 33.84 -13.32 2.04
CA PRO A 267 32.39 -13.45 2.27
C PRO A 267 32.01 -14.65 3.15
N SER A 268 32.79 -15.73 3.11
CA SER A 268 32.60 -16.94 3.92
C SER A 268 32.79 -16.74 5.43
N GLN A 269 33.36 -15.60 5.85
CA GLN A 269 33.54 -15.23 7.26
C GLN A 269 32.37 -14.40 7.80
N LEU A 270 31.35 -14.12 6.97
CA LEU A 270 30.12 -13.48 7.41
C LEU A 270 29.22 -14.49 8.09
N HIS A 271 28.55 -14.08 9.18
CA HIS A 271 27.62 -14.94 9.89
C HIS A 271 26.35 -15.16 9.05
N GLU A 272 26.25 -16.35 8.46
CA GLU A 272 25.06 -16.84 7.76
C GLU A 272 24.41 -17.98 8.55
N HIS A 273 23.08 -17.94 8.66
CA HIS A 273 22.29 -19.04 9.21
C HIS A 273 22.32 -20.27 8.27
N GLU A 274 22.13 -21.47 8.80
CA GLU A 274 22.05 -22.68 7.98
C GLU A 274 20.86 -22.61 6.98
N PRO A 275 21.00 -23.17 5.77
CA PRO A 275 19.93 -23.22 4.75
C PRO A 275 18.59 -23.73 5.29
N GLN A 276 18.63 -24.72 6.19
CA GLN A 276 17.44 -25.29 6.85
C GLN A 276 16.67 -24.26 7.66
N GLN A 277 17.34 -23.28 8.27
CA GLN A 277 16.69 -22.23 9.05
C GLN A 277 15.93 -21.24 8.15
N TYR A 278 16.39 -20.99 6.92
CA TYR A 278 15.65 -20.18 5.95
C TYR A 278 14.38 -20.88 5.46
N ILE A 279 14.45 -22.20 5.24
CA ILE A 279 13.30 -23.03 4.86
C ILE A 279 12.28 -23.06 6.01
N ASN A 280 12.73 -23.38 7.23
CA ASN A 280 11.86 -23.46 8.41
C ASN A 280 11.24 -22.10 8.78
N SER A 281 12.01 -21.02 8.64
CA SER A 281 11.51 -19.66 8.86
C SER A 281 10.74 -19.10 7.67
N GLY A 282 10.74 -19.74 6.50
CA GLY A 282 10.22 -19.20 5.24
C GLY A 282 10.81 -17.85 4.85
N LYS A 283 12.02 -17.53 5.35
CA LYS A 283 12.76 -16.31 5.00
C LYS A 283 13.60 -16.59 3.78
N ARG A 284 13.75 -15.60 2.91
CA ARG A 284 14.62 -15.70 1.74
C ARG A 284 16.07 -15.46 2.16
N GLN A 285 16.99 -16.31 1.70
CA GLN A 285 18.41 -16.04 1.81
C GLN A 285 18.74 -14.80 0.98
N VAL A 286 19.37 -13.80 1.60
CA VAL A 286 19.91 -12.64 0.90
C VAL A 286 21.32 -13.02 0.47
N HIS A 287 21.61 -12.99 -0.83
CA HIS A 287 22.94 -13.31 -1.33
C HIS A 287 23.85 -12.09 -1.28
N TYR A 288 25.10 -12.32 -0.88
CA TYR A 288 26.12 -11.29 -0.87
C TYR A 288 26.27 -10.67 -2.25
N THR A 289 26.17 -9.34 -2.34
CA THR A 289 26.37 -8.57 -3.57
C THR A 289 27.55 -7.61 -3.39
N PRO A 290 28.61 -7.69 -4.23
CA PRO A 290 29.82 -6.90 -4.05
C PRO A 290 29.66 -5.41 -4.38
N ILE A 291 28.53 -5.00 -4.98
CA ILE A 291 28.27 -3.65 -5.50
C ILE A 291 28.03 -2.63 -4.38
N PHE A 292 27.50 -3.04 -3.23
CA PHE A 292 27.21 -2.14 -2.09
C PHE A 292 28.39 -2.01 -1.11
N ARG A 293 29.62 -1.85 -1.62
CA ARG A 293 30.81 -1.51 -0.81
C ARG A 293 30.82 -0.01 -0.48
N CYS A 294 29.92 0.44 0.39
CA CYS A 294 30.12 1.75 1.03
C CYS A 294 31.16 1.61 2.15
N ASN A 295 32.22 2.41 2.07
CA ASN A 295 33.31 2.53 3.05
C ASN A 295 32.79 2.39 4.50
N GLY A 296 33.09 1.26 5.14
CA GLY A 296 32.88 0.98 6.56
C GLY A 296 31.44 0.73 7.04
N ALA A 297 30.43 1.41 6.48
CA ALA A 297 29.10 1.46 7.10
C ALA A 297 28.11 0.38 6.61
N CYS A 298 28.10 0.02 5.31
CA CYS A 298 27.06 -0.88 4.78
C CYS A 298 27.33 -2.38 4.97
N LYS A 299 28.54 -2.82 5.31
CA LYS A 299 28.78 -4.26 5.61
C LYS A 299 28.20 -4.68 6.97
N VAL A 300 28.03 -3.74 7.90
CA VAL A 300 27.33 -4.01 9.17
C VAL A 300 25.82 -4.22 8.95
N MET A 301 25.27 -3.77 7.81
CA MET A 301 23.87 -3.99 7.45
C MET A 301 23.52 -5.48 7.32
N TYR A 302 24.48 -6.30 6.88
CA TYR A 302 24.40 -7.77 6.84
C TYR A 302 24.54 -8.41 8.22
N ILE A 303 25.39 -7.83 9.08
CA ILE A 303 25.68 -8.37 10.42
C ILE A 303 24.54 -8.01 11.40
N ALA A 304 23.92 -6.84 11.27
CA ALA A 304 22.88 -6.36 12.18
C ALA A 304 21.53 -7.07 12.02
N THR A 305 21.23 -7.66 10.86
CA THR A 305 20.03 -8.48 10.66
C THR A 305 20.13 -9.87 11.31
N ASN A 306 21.35 -10.34 11.61
CA ASN A 306 21.60 -11.66 12.21
C ASN A 306 22.08 -11.62 13.68
N ILE A 307 22.21 -10.44 14.32
CA ILE A 307 22.46 -10.31 15.78
C ILE A 307 21.13 -10.13 16.56
N VAL A 308 20.08 -10.88 16.18
CA VAL A 308 18.85 -10.99 16.99
C VAL A 308 18.81 -12.38 17.61
N GLY A 309 19.80 -12.67 18.45
CA GLY A 309 19.90 -13.84 19.32
C GLY A 309 20.96 -13.57 20.39
N PRO A 310 20.78 -14.02 21.64
CA PRO A 310 21.70 -13.69 22.71
C PRO A 310 23.09 -14.22 22.36
N VAL A 311 24.10 -13.37 22.43
CA VAL A 311 25.49 -13.81 22.47
C VAL A 311 25.62 -14.60 23.77
N VAL A 312 25.48 -15.92 23.68
CA VAL A 312 25.90 -16.83 24.74
C VAL A 312 27.42 -16.73 24.77
N SER A 313 27.92 -16.07 25.81
CA SER A 313 29.33 -16.17 26.19
C SER A 313 29.60 -17.63 26.56
N ASN A 314 30.17 -18.40 25.65
CA ASN A 314 30.82 -19.66 26.02
C ASN A 314 32.32 -19.45 25.98
N SER A 315 32.83 -19.33 27.20
CA SER A 315 34.16 -19.67 27.68
C SER A 315 34.84 -20.83 26.95
N VAL A 316 36.08 -20.59 26.52
CA VAL A 316 37.20 -21.54 26.46
C VAL A 316 38.43 -20.63 26.63
N SER A 317 39.18 -20.56 27.73
CA SER A 317 39.77 -21.57 28.61
C SER A 317 40.67 -22.57 27.88
N LEU A 318 41.75 -22.07 27.28
CA LEU A 318 43.16 -22.53 27.40
C LEU A 318 44.02 -21.82 26.34
#